data_AF-A0A6N9ZDH7-F1
#
_entry.id   AF-A0A6N9ZDH7-F1
#
_cell.length_a   1.000
_cell.length_b   1.000
_cell.length_c   1.000
_cell.angle_alpha   90.00
_cell.angle_beta   90.00
_cell.angle_gamma   90.00
#
_symmetry.space_group_name_H-M   'P 1'
#
loop_
_entity.id
_entity.type
_entity.pdbx_description
1 polymer ?
#
loop_
_entity_poly.entity_id
_entity_poly.type
_entity_poly.pdbx_seq_one_letter_code
_entity_poly.pdbx_strand_id
1 'polypeptide(L)'
;MKRRDGLILWIVVITLALVAAMTAIFLFANENELCKKSEPCVQQWVSALSGWAGACTTIITLLFIRRQIVDAQRFHRQVLEAEHRPQIEMGRKVVRICRHAKISASVLPHYFKNVTDVGTIANAALEAKRSCDILTRIVEYKVLDRYMVTIATEDDDRLSEIRMQADTLQSSCQNLIAMSASPAGTEGVVLDAMSTIISVLPLTVDRLCDILEDVEAEAQKFLETFDAQVPVFTVGELTRDMLDLMGVDSVATKGAA
;
A
#
# COMPACT_ATOMS: atom_id res chain seq x y z
N MET A 1 -17.13 10.68 -19.32
CA MET A 1 -16.58 12.01 -18.96
C MET A 1 -16.84 13.08 -20.03
N LYS A 2 -16.63 12.81 -21.34
CA LYS A 2 -16.80 13.79 -22.45
C LYS A 2 -18.15 14.56 -22.52
N ARG A 3 -19.25 14.01 -21.99
CA ARG A 3 -20.60 14.60 -22.09
C ARG A 3 -20.88 15.71 -21.06
N ARG A 4 -20.24 15.68 -19.88
CA ARG A 4 -20.47 16.65 -18.78
C ARG A 4 -19.62 17.91 -18.94
N ASP A 5 -18.39 17.77 -19.44
CA ASP A 5 -17.53 18.93 -19.73
C ASP A 5 -18.12 19.78 -20.87
N GLY A 6 -18.78 19.14 -21.84
CA GLY A 6 -19.53 19.83 -22.88
C GLY A 6 -20.68 20.65 -22.30
N LEU A 7 -21.45 20.11 -21.34
CA LEU A 7 -22.61 20.79 -20.77
C LEU A 7 -22.23 22.05 -19.98
N ILE A 8 -21.13 21.99 -19.21
CA ILE A 8 -20.61 23.17 -18.49
C ILE A 8 -20.08 24.22 -19.48
N LEU A 9 -19.39 23.80 -20.54
CA LEU A 9 -18.96 24.70 -21.60
C LEU A 9 -20.16 25.39 -22.26
N TRP A 10 -21.22 24.65 -22.55
CA TRP A 10 -22.46 25.19 -23.10
C TRP A 10 -23.14 26.19 -22.16
N ILE A 11 -23.17 25.91 -20.85
CA ILE A 11 -23.71 26.86 -19.86
C ILE A 11 -22.92 28.17 -19.88
N VAL A 12 -21.57 28.10 -19.87
CA VAL A 12 -20.70 29.29 -19.92
C VAL A 12 -20.86 30.06 -21.23
N VAL A 13 -20.97 29.35 -22.36
CA VAL A 13 -21.19 29.97 -23.68
C VAL A 13 -22.56 30.64 -23.75
N ILE A 14 -23.61 29.99 -23.23
CA ILE A 14 -24.98 30.54 -23.20
C ILE A 14 -25.05 31.77 -22.29
N THR A 15 -24.42 31.75 -21.11
CA THR A 15 -24.41 32.93 -20.22
C THR A 15 -23.63 34.08 -20.83
N LEU A 16 -22.47 33.84 -21.45
CA LEU A 16 -21.73 34.88 -22.18
C LEU A 16 -22.53 35.44 -23.36
N ALA A 17 -23.23 34.59 -24.11
CA ALA A 17 -24.07 35.01 -25.23
C ALA A 17 -25.27 35.84 -24.76
N LEU A 18 -25.91 35.47 -23.64
CA LEU A 18 -27.00 36.24 -23.05
C LEU A 18 -26.52 37.60 -22.52
N VAL A 19 -25.36 37.66 -21.86
CA VAL A 19 -24.78 38.92 -21.40
C VAL A 19 -24.41 39.82 -22.59
N ALA A 20 -23.83 39.26 -23.65
CA ALA A 20 -23.50 39.99 -24.87
C ALA A 20 -24.75 40.49 -25.63
N ALA A 21 -25.82 39.69 -25.66
CA ALA A 21 -27.09 40.10 -26.23
C ALA A 21 -27.74 41.22 -25.41
N MET A 22 -27.71 41.13 -24.09
CA MET A 22 -28.22 42.18 -23.19
C MET A 22 -27.44 43.49 -23.32
N THR A 23 -26.12 43.44 -23.44
CA THR A 23 -25.30 44.64 -23.68
C THR A 23 -25.49 45.22 -25.08
N ALA A 24 -25.66 44.38 -26.11
CA ALA A 24 -26.00 44.85 -27.45
C ALA A 24 -27.38 45.52 -27.49
N ILE A 25 -28.40 44.94 -26.85
CA ILE A 25 -29.72 45.55 -26.72
C ILE A 25 -29.59 46.91 -26.00
N PHE A 26 -28.79 47.00 -24.94
CA PHE A 26 -28.58 48.26 -24.21
C PHE A 26 -27.86 49.34 -25.04
N LEU A 27 -26.92 48.96 -25.91
CA LEU A 27 -26.17 49.89 -26.77
C LEU A 27 -26.96 50.36 -28.01
N PHE A 28 -27.89 49.54 -28.51
CA PHE A 28 -28.63 49.81 -29.75
C PHE A 28 -30.10 50.21 -29.53
N ALA A 29 -30.61 50.10 -28.31
CA ALA A 29 -31.96 50.55 -27.98
C ALA A 29 -32.02 52.05 -27.69
N ASN A 30 -33.10 52.68 -28.13
CA ASN A 30 -33.31 54.11 -28.04
C ASN A 30 -33.56 54.52 -26.57
N GLU A 31 -32.90 55.59 -26.08
CA GLU A 31 -32.93 56.00 -24.64
C GLU A 31 -34.35 56.18 -24.06
N ASN A 32 -35.35 56.45 -24.92
CA ASN A 32 -36.73 56.68 -24.52
C ASN A 32 -37.56 55.39 -24.29
N GLU A 33 -37.11 54.22 -24.75
CA GLU A 33 -37.85 52.96 -24.59
C GLU A 33 -37.43 52.16 -23.35
N LEU A 34 -36.20 52.33 -22.87
CA LEU A 34 -35.66 51.53 -21.76
C LEU A 34 -35.65 52.24 -20.41
N CYS A 35 -35.62 53.57 -20.38
CA CYS A 35 -35.49 54.34 -19.14
C CYS A 35 -36.42 55.55 -19.13
N LYS A 36 -37.16 55.74 -18.03
CA LYS A 36 -37.82 57.03 -17.76
C LYS A 36 -36.78 58.06 -17.32
N LYS A 37 -36.89 59.30 -17.83
CA LYS A 37 -35.99 60.44 -17.52
C LYS A 37 -35.80 60.77 -16.02
N SER A 38 -36.65 60.24 -15.14
CA SER A 38 -36.64 60.54 -13.70
C SER A 38 -35.87 59.53 -12.83
N GLU A 39 -35.36 58.42 -13.38
CA GLU A 39 -34.75 57.35 -12.58
C GLU A 39 -33.27 57.10 -12.97
N PRO A 40 -32.40 56.71 -12.00
CA PRO A 40 -31.02 56.32 -12.26
C PRO A 40 -30.92 54.91 -12.87
N CYS A 41 -31.64 54.70 -13.97
CA CYS A 41 -31.81 53.44 -14.68
C CYS A 41 -30.46 52.88 -15.17
N VAL A 42 -29.60 53.72 -15.76
CA VAL A 42 -28.26 53.32 -16.24
C VAL A 42 -27.39 52.76 -15.11
N GLN A 43 -27.44 53.36 -13.92
CA GLN A 43 -26.67 52.91 -12.76
C GLN A 43 -27.16 51.53 -12.26
N GLN A 44 -28.48 51.30 -12.27
CA GLN A 44 -29.06 50.00 -11.89
C GLN A 44 -28.69 48.90 -12.89
N TRP A 45 -28.71 49.20 -14.20
CA TRP A 45 -28.29 48.25 -15.24
C TRP A 45 -26.81 47.92 -15.18
N VAL A 46 -25.94 48.92 -14.99
CA VAL A 46 -24.50 48.70 -14.80
C VAL A 46 -24.23 47.89 -13.52
N SER A 47 -24.98 48.14 -12.45
CA SER A 47 -24.88 47.36 -11.21
C SER A 47 -25.35 45.91 -11.40
N ALA A 48 -26.37 45.67 -12.22
CA ALA A 48 -26.84 44.32 -12.52
C ALA A 48 -25.85 43.56 -13.40
N LEU A 49 -25.32 44.20 -14.44
CA LEU A 49 -24.34 43.62 -15.37
C LEU A 49 -23.00 43.29 -14.69
N SER A 50 -22.54 44.14 -13.76
CA SER A 50 -21.30 43.90 -13.01
C SER A 50 -21.42 42.67 -12.08
N GLY A 51 -22.60 42.42 -11.51
CA GLY A 51 -22.89 41.21 -10.73
C GLY A 51 -22.78 39.93 -11.56
N TRP A 52 -23.34 39.93 -12.77
CA TRP A 52 -23.24 38.78 -13.70
C TRP A 52 -21.82 38.57 -14.22
N ALA A 53 -21.09 39.65 -14.51
CA ALA A 53 -19.68 39.56 -14.89
C ALA A 53 -18.84 38.94 -13.75
N GLY A 54 -19.06 39.38 -12.51
CA GLY A 54 -18.45 38.77 -11.32
C GLY A 54 -18.77 37.29 -11.18
N ALA A 55 -20.05 36.92 -11.32
CA ALA A 55 -20.48 35.52 -11.26
C ALA A 55 -19.81 34.65 -12.34
N CYS A 56 -19.74 35.11 -13.59
CA CYS A 56 -19.07 34.39 -14.67
C CYS A 56 -17.57 34.20 -14.38
N THR A 57 -16.92 35.24 -13.86
CA THR A 57 -15.49 35.19 -13.50
C THR A 57 -15.25 34.18 -12.38
N THR A 58 -16.12 34.15 -11.36
CA THR A 58 -16.07 33.17 -10.26
C THR A 58 -16.28 31.74 -10.76
N ILE A 59 -17.25 31.51 -11.65
CA ILE A 59 -17.50 30.18 -12.23
C ILE A 59 -16.28 29.69 -13.01
N ILE A 60 -15.71 30.54 -13.87
CA ILE A 60 -14.50 30.19 -14.63
C ILE A 60 -13.35 29.85 -13.66
N THR A 61 -13.17 30.66 -12.62
CA THR A 61 -12.13 30.45 -11.62
C THR A 61 -12.32 29.11 -10.88
N LEU A 62 -13.54 28.78 -10.45
CA LEU A 62 -13.87 27.51 -9.82
C LEU A 62 -13.60 26.31 -10.73
N LEU A 63 -13.91 26.42 -12.02
CA LEU A 63 -13.63 25.36 -13.00
C LEU A 63 -12.13 25.14 -13.21
N PHE A 64 -11.35 26.22 -13.24
CA PHE A 64 -9.90 26.15 -13.32
C PHE A 64 -9.28 25.56 -12.05
N ILE A 65 -9.70 26.03 -10.87
CA ILE A 65 -9.25 25.49 -9.58
C ILE A 65 -9.58 23.99 -9.50
N ARG A 66 -10.76 23.57 -9.94
CA ARG A 66 -11.12 22.14 -9.98
C ARG A 66 -10.15 21.32 -10.82
N ARG A 67 -9.77 21.80 -12.01
CA ARG A 67 -8.77 21.11 -12.83
C ARG A 67 -7.42 21.04 -12.13
N GLN A 68 -6.97 22.15 -11.53
CA GLN A 68 -5.72 22.20 -10.79
C GLN A 68 -5.71 21.26 -9.59
N ILE A 69 -6.80 21.17 -8.83
CA ILE A 69 -6.93 20.24 -7.70
C ILE A 69 -6.83 18.80 -8.20
N VAL A 70 -7.55 18.45 -9.28
CA VAL A 70 -7.51 17.09 -9.84
C VAL A 70 -6.10 16.73 -10.31
N ASP A 71 -5.41 17.64 -10.99
CA ASP A 71 -4.06 17.38 -11.47
C ASP A 71 -3.03 17.35 -10.33
N ALA A 72 -3.16 18.23 -9.34
CA ALA A 72 -2.33 18.22 -8.12
C ALA A 72 -2.53 16.92 -7.32
N GLN A 73 -3.77 16.43 -7.21
CA GLN A 73 -4.07 15.15 -6.56
C GLN A 73 -3.46 13.97 -7.32
N ARG A 74 -3.54 13.97 -8.66
CA ARG A 74 -2.90 12.94 -9.49
C ARG A 74 -1.39 12.95 -9.31
N PHE A 75 -0.77 14.13 -9.30
CA PHE A 75 0.66 14.28 -9.10
C PHE A 75 1.08 13.84 -7.69
N HIS A 76 0.34 14.27 -6.66
CA HIS A 76 0.57 13.86 -5.29
C HIS A 76 0.49 12.34 -5.13
N ARG A 77 -0.50 11.69 -5.77
CA ARG A 77 -0.58 10.23 -5.81
C ARG A 77 0.63 9.59 -6.49
N GLN A 78 1.06 10.09 -7.63
CA GLN A 78 2.25 9.55 -8.32
C GLN A 78 3.52 9.71 -7.47
N VAL A 79 3.64 10.82 -6.75
CA VAL A 79 4.76 11.06 -5.83
C VAL A 79 4.69 10.09 -4.64
N LEU A 80 3.54 9.94 -3.98
CA LEU A 80 3.36 8.97 -2.89
C LEU A 80 3.62 7.54 -3.34
N GLU A 81 3.10 7.15 -4.51
CA GLU A 81 3.36 5.84 -5.10
C GLU A 81 4.86 5.64 -5.37
N ALA A 82 5.56 6.66 -5.88
CA ALA A 82 7.00 6.59 -6.15
C ALA A 82 7.85 6.56 -4.87
N GLU A 83 7.47 7.36 -3.88
CA GLU A 83 8.14 7.48 -2.58
C GLU A 83 8.02 6.19 -1.76
N HIS A 84 6.85 5.56 -1.77
CA HIS A 84 6.60 4.33 -1.01
C HIS A 84 6.88 3.04 -1.79
N ARG A 85 7.07 3.11 -3.12
CA ARG A 85 7.48 1.96 -3.94
C ARG A 85 8.62 1.12 -3.36
N PRO A 86 9.76 1.69 -2.91
CA PRO A 86 10.84 0.91 -2.33
C PRO A 86 10.43 0.17 -1.05
N GLN A 87 9.57 0.77 -0.23
CA GLN A 87 9.08 0.16 1.02
C GLN A 87 8.09 -0.98 0.73
N ILE A 88 7.18 -0.79 -0.22
CA ILE A 88 6.25 -1.85 -0.69
C ILE A 88 7.02 -3.02 -1.28
N GLU A 89 8.02 -2.75 -2.13
CA GLU A 89 8.85 -3.81 -2.70
C GLU A 89 9.64 -4.55 -1.63
N MET A 90 10.11 -3.84 -0.60
CA MET A 90 10.78 -4.42 0.55
C MET A 90 9.85 -5.33 1.35
N GLY A 91 8.65 -4.87 1.72
CA GLY A 91 7.66 -5.70 2.42
C GLY A 91 7.32 -6.98 1.64
N ARG A 92 7.08 -6.87 0.32
CA ARG A 92 6.84 -8.05 -0.54
C ARG A 92 8.03 -9.01 -0.62
N LYS A 93 9.27 -8.49 -0.55
CA LYS A 93 10.48 -9.32 -0.51
C LYS A 93 10.57 -10.05 0.83
N VAL A 94 10.31 -9.37 1.94
CA VAL A 94 10.31 -9.97 3.28
C VAL A 94 9.29 -11.09 3.40
N VAL A 95 8.03 -10.87 2.98
CA VAL A 95 7.01 -11.92 2.97
C VAL A 95 7.48 -13.16 2.19
N ARG A 96 8.11 -12.98 1.02
CA ARG A 96 8.66 -14.10 0.25
C ARG A 96 9.79 -14.81 0.99
N ILE A 97 10.70 -14.06 1.60
CA ILE A 97 11.85 -14.57 2.34
C ILE A 97 11.38 -15.37 3.55
N CYS A 98 10.49 -14.83 4.38
CA CYS A 98 9.93 -15.52 5.54
C CYS A 98 9.23 -16.82 5.14
N ARG A 99 8.42 -16.79 4.07
CA ARG A 99 7.77 -18.00 3.56
C ARG A 99 8.75 -19.07 3.10
N HIS A 100 9.82 -18.68 2.40
CA HIS A 100 10.87 -19.62 1.97
C HIS A 100 11.67 -20.16 3.15
N ALA A 101 11.99 -19.33 4.14
CA ALA A 101 12.64 -19.73 5.37
C ALA A 101 11.79 -20.73 6.15
N LYS A 102 10.48 -20.46 6.31
CA LYS A 102 9.53 -21.35 6.99
C LYS A 102 9.43 -22.72 6.32
N ILE A 103 9.27 -22.75 4.98
CA ILE A 103 9.25 -24.00 4.22
C ILE A 103 10.56 -24.75 4.44
N SER A 104 11.71 -24.08 4.33
CA SER A 104 13.02 -24.70 4.51
C SER A 104 13.19 -25.27 5.94
N ALA A 105 12.77 -24.53 6.96
CA ALA A 105 12.83 -24.96 8.36
C ALA A 105 11.90 -26.16 8.63
N SER A 106 10.67 -26.13 8.14
CA SER A 106 9.66 -27.19 8.38
C SER A 106 10.05 -28.57 7.84
N VAL A 107 10.96 -28.63 6.87
CA VAL A 107 11.44 -29.90 6.29
C VAL A 107 12.49 -30.57 7.18
N LEU A 108 13.19 -29.82 8.05
CA LEU A 108 14.29 -30.36 8.87
C LEU A 108 13.88 -31.56 9.73
N PRO A 109 12.78 -31.52 10.51
CA PRO A 109 12.36 -32.66 11.33
C PRO A 109 12.02 -33.91 10.49
N HIS A 110 11.62 -33.73 9.23
CA HIS A 110 11.22 -34.84 8.37
C HIS A 110 12.40 -35.71 7.94
N TYR A 111 13.62 -35.13 7.85
CA TYR A 111 14.82 -35.92 7.58
C TYR A 111 15.11 -36.95 8.67
N PHE A 112 14.65 -36.72 9.90
CA PHE A 112 14.96 -37.56 11.07
C PHE A 112 13.83 -38.50 11.51
N LYS A 113 12.66 -38.45 10.86
CA LYS A 113 11.44 -39.15 11.34
C LYS A 113 11.54 -40.68 11.40
N ASN A 114 12.34 -41.30 10.54
CA ASN A 114 12.42 -42.76 10.39
C ASN A 114 13.85 -43.30 10.54
N VAL A 115 14.70 -42.59 11.29
CA VAL A 115 16.13 -42.87 11.31
C VAL A 115 16.46 -43.71 12.54
N THR A 116 17.01 -44.91 12.34
CA THR A 116 17.32 -45.88 13.41
C THR A 116 18.81 -46.13 13.61
N ASP A 117 19.61 -45.94 12.56
CA ASP A 117 21.01 -46.37 12.54
C ASP A 117 21.95 -45.16 12.41
N VAL A 118 23.13 -45.19 13.04
CA VAL A 118 24.11 -44.09 13.02
C VAL A 118 24.46 -43.64 11.59
N GLY A 119 24.60 -44.57 10.64
CA GLY A 119 24.86 -44.25 9.23
C GLY A 119 23.68 -43.53 8.54
N THR A 120 22.44 -43.88 8.88
CA THR A 120 21.26 -43.18 8.38
C THR A 120 21.10 -41.79 9.03
N ILE A 121 21.48 -41.63 10.30
CA ILE A 121 21.54 -40.33 10.99
C ILE A 121 22.57 -39.42 10.32
N ALA A 122 23.75 -39.95 9.96
CA ALA A 122 24.79 -39.19 9.28
C ALA A 122 24.31 -38.61 7.93
N ASN A 123 23.64 -39.43 7.11
CA ASN A 123 23.10 -39.00 5.83
C ASN A 123 21.97 -37.97 6.00
N ALA A 124 21.04 -38.21 6.93
CA ALA A 124 19.99 -37.25 7.27
C ALA A 124 20.57 -35.92 7.78
N ALA A 125 21.62 -35.96 8.60
CA ALA A 125 22.29 -34.76 9.12
C ALA A 125 23.03 -33.99 8.02
N LEU A 126 23.61 -34.66 7.02
CA LEU A 126 24.20 -34.02 5.84
C LEU A 126 23.14 -33.30 4.98
N GLU A 127 21.98 -33.91 4.77
CA GLU A 127 20.86 -33.29 4.05
C GLU A 127 20.26 -32.12 4.84
N ALA A 128 20.06 -32.29 6.15
CA ALA A 128 19.61 -31.24 7.05
C ALA A 128 20.59 -30.06 7.08
N LYS A 129 21.90 -30.31 7.10
CA LYS A 129 22.92 -29.26 7.03
C LYS A 129 22.78 -28.39 5.78
N ARG A 130 22.52 -28.99 4.61
CA ARG A 130 22.30 -28.21 3.36
C ARG A 130 21.09 -27.30 3.49
N SER A 131 20.02 -27.79 4.12
CA SER A 131 18.81 -27.01 4.38
C SER A 131 19.06 -25.88 5.39
N CYS A 132 19.84 -26.14 6.44
CA CYS A 132 20.31 -25.10 7.37
C CYS A 132 21.17 -24.04 6.67
N ASP A 133 22.10 -24.42 5.81
CA ASP A 133 22.96 -23.46 5.09
C ASP A 133 22.14 -22.55 4.16
N ILE A 134 21.06 -23.08 3.55
CA ILE A 134 20.10 -22.28 2.78
C ILE A 134 19.34 -21.33 3.72
N LEU A 135 18.85 -21.83 4.84
CA LEU A 135 18.12 -21.04 5.83
C LEU A 135 18.97 -19.89 6.38
N THR A 136 20.21 -20.14 6.77
CA THR A 136 21.16 -19.10 7.24
C THR A 136 21.35 -18.03 6.17
N ARG A 137 21.55 -18.41 4.90
CA ARG A 137 21.65 -17.42 3.80
C ARG A 137 20.39 -16.58 3.59
N ILE A 138 19.22 -17.17 3.81
CA ILE A 138 17.94 -16.46 3.70
C ILE A 138 17.77 -15.47 4.86
N VAL A 139 18.17 -15.85 6.08
CA VAL A 139 18.11 -15.00 7.29
C VAL A 139 19.15 -13.89 7.29
N GLU A 140 20.35 -14.16 6.77
CA GLU A 140 21.43 -13.16 6.60
C GLU A 140 21.18 -12.18 5.44
N TYR A 141 20.06 -12.34 4.72
CA TYR A 141 19.78 -11.50 3.59
C TYR A 141 19.53 -10.06 4.03
N LYS A 142 20.36 -9.11 3.57
CA LYS A 142 20.35 -7.68 3.94
C LYS A 142 19.00 -6.97 3.83
N VAL A 143 18.05 -7.54 3.10
CA VAL A 143 16.69 -7.00 2.99
C VAL A 143 15.92 -7.15 4.30
N LEU A 144 16.17 -8.22 5.06
CA LEU A 144 15.56 -8.45 6.37
C LEU A 144 16.06 -7.40 7.38
N ASP A 145 17.38 -7.15 7.43
CA ASP A 145 17.96 -6.06 8.23
C ASP A 145 17.35 -4.70 7.89
N ARG A 146 17.27 -4.39 6.59
CA ARG A 146 16.77 -3.10 6.15
C ARG A 146 15.29 -2.92 6.48
N TYR A 147 14.50 -3.98 6.38
CA TYR A 147 13.08 -3.96 6.75
C TYR A 147 12.90 -3.69 8.25
N MET A 148 13.65 -4.40 9.10
CA MET A 148 13.57 -4.23 10.55
C MET A 148 13.98 -2.82 10.99
N VAL A 149 14.97 -2.20 10.35
CA VAL A 149 15.39 -0.82 10.66
C VAL A 149 14.39 0.23 10.15
N THR A 150 13.67 -0.04 9.06
CA THR A 150 12.83 0.98 8.40
C THR A 150 11.35 0.90 8.76
N ILE A 151 10.86 -0.28 9.10
CA ILE A 151 9.43 -0.57 9.26
C ILE A 151 9.12 -1.16 10.63
N ALA A 152 9.98 -2.03 11.16
CA ALA A 152 9.81 -2.51 12.53
C ALA A 152 10.25 -1.44 13.54
N THR A 153 9.68 -1.49 14.74
CA THR A 153 10.03 -0.57 15.84
C THR A 153 11.50 -0.71 16.23
N GLU A 154 12.16 0.39 16.64
CA GLU A 154 13.60 0.44 16.98
C GLU A 154 14.07 -0.63 18.00
N ASP A 155 13.15 -1.18 18.82
CA ASP A 155 13.43 -2.17 19.87
C ASP A 155 13.09 -3.63 19.49
N ASP A 156 13.03 -3.96 18.20
CA ASP A 156 12.56 -5.28 17.77
C ASP A 156 13.65 -6.37 17.72
N ASP A 157 13.76 -7.12 18.81
CA ASP A 157 14.73 -8.22 18.99
C ASP A 157 14.47 -9.45 18.10
N ARG A 158 13.33 -9.52 17.38
CA ARG A 158 12.94 -10.71 16.59
C ARG A 158 13.98 -11.13 15.55
N LEU A 159 14.67 -10.18 14.93
CA LEU A 159 15.73 -10.51 13.97
C LEU A 159 16.94 -11.19 14.63
N SER A 160 17.30 -10.74 15.84
CA SER A 160 18.36 -11.36 16.62
C SER A 160 17.95 -12.77 17.04
N GLU A 161 16.67 -12.96 17.38
CA GLU A 161 16.13 -14.27 17.74
C GLU A 161 16.09 -15.22 16.55
N ILE A 162 15.63 -14.79 15.37
CA ILE A 162 15.65 -15.60 14.13
C ILE A 162 17.08 -16.08 13.83
N ARG A 163 18.08 -15.19 13.94
CA ARG A 163 19.50 -15.53 13.74
C ARG A 163 19.97 -16.55 14.77
N MET A 164 19.70 -16.32 16.04
CA MET A 164 20.05 -17.23 17.12
C MET A 164 19.46 -18.63 16.92
N GLN A 165 18.18 -18.73 16.51
CA GLN A 165 17.55 -20.02 16.23
C GLN A 165 18.17 -20.71 14.99
N ALA A 166 18.44 -19.96 13.92
CA ALA A 166 19.10 -20.50 12.73
C ALA A 166 20.52 -21.03 13.04
N ASP A 167 21.31 -20.28 13.81
CA ASP A 167 22.64 -20.69 14.26
C ASP A 167 22.58 -21.94 15.16
N THR A 168 21.57 -22.01 16.03
CA THR A 168 21.32 -23.17 16.90
C THR A 168 21.00 -24.43 16.07
N LEU A 169 20.18 -24.30 15.02
CA LEU A 169 19.88 -25.40 14.09
C LEU A 169 21.13 -25.83 13.31
N GLN A 170 21.93 -24.87 12.85
CA GLN A 170 23.17 -25.15 12.13
C GLN A 170 24.18 -25.88 13.03
N SER A 171 24.38 -25.40 14.26
CA SER A 171 25.24 -26.03 15.27
C SER A 171 24.77 -27.45 15.61
N SER A 172 23.46 -27.64 15.79
CA SER A 172 22.87 -28.96 16.04
C SER A 172 23.16 -29.95 14.90
N CYS A 173 23.03 -29.52 13.64
CA CYS A 173 23.35 -30.37 12.48
C CYS A 173 24.86 -30.67 12.38
N GLN A 174 25.73 -29.70 12.69
CA GLN A 174 27.17 -29.91 12.71
C GLN A 174 27.60 -30.90 13.81
N ASN A 175 26.98 -30.80 14.99
CA ASN A 175 27.22 -31.73 16.09
C ASN A 175 26.79 -33.15 15.72
N LEU A 176 25.62 -33.34 15.10
CA LEU A 176 25.18 -34.65 14.61
C LEU A 176 26.18 -35.26 13.62
N ILE A 177 26.71 -34.46 12.68
CA ILE A 177 27.73 -34.93 11.73
C ILE A 177 29.02 -35.31 12.45
N ALA A 178 29.51 -34.48 13.37
CA ALA A 178 30.74 -34.75 14.12
C ALA A 178 30.61 -36.02 14.97
N MET A 179 29.46 -36.23 15.60
CA MET A 179 29.15 -37.41 16.42
C MET A 179 29.05 -38.68 15.57
N SER A 180 28.57 -38.58 14.33
CA SER A 180 28.51 -39.73 13.41
C SER A 180 29.89 -40.23 12.95
N ALA A 181 30.95 -39.43 13.14
CA ALA A 181 32.33 -39.79 12.82
C ALA A 181 33.11 -40.39 14.01
N SER A 182 32.45 -40.68 15.13
CA SER A 182 33.07 -41.20 16.37
C SER A 182 33.63 -42.63 16.19
N PRO A 183 34.76 -42.99 16.83
CA PRO A 183 35.38 -44.31 16.70
C PRO A 183 34.53 -45.45 17.29
N ALA A 184 34.73 -46.66 16.74
CA ALA A 184 34.01 -47.88 17.13
C ALA A 184 34.13 -48.16 18.65
N GLY A 185 32.98 -48.34 19.32
CA GLY A 185 32.88 -48.67 20.75
C GLY A 185 32.09 -47.67 21.61
N THR A 186 31.74 -46.49 21.08
CA THR A 186 30.93 -45.45 21.78
C THR A 186 29.49 -45.36 21.27
N GLU A 187 29.05 -46.29 20.41
CA GLU A 187 27.79 -46.21 19.65
C GLU A 187 26.56 -45.97 20.54
N GLY A 188 26.45 -46.62 21.70
CA GLY A 188 25.30 -46.43 22.60
C GLY A 188 25.21 -45.03 23.20
N VAL A 189 26.35 -44.43 23.59
CA VAL A 189 26.40 -43.07 24.15
C VAL A 189 26.20 -42.03 23.04
N VAL A 190 26.74 -42.29 21.85
CA VAL A 190 26.57 -41.44 20.67
C VAL A 190 25.11 -41.42 20.22
N LEU A 191 24.44 -42.57 20.19
CA LEU A 191 23.04 -42.68 19.78
C LEU A 191 22.09 -41.94 20.74
N ASP A 192 22.35 -42.01 22.06
CA ASP A 192 21.54 -41.32 23.07
C ASP A 192 21.65 -39.79 22.97
N ALA A 193 22.87 -39.29 22.77
CA ALA A 193 23.11 -37.86 22.57
C ALA A 193 22.57 -37.37 21.20
N MET A 194 22.66 -38.19 20.14
CA MET A 194 22.01 -37.88 18.85
C MET A 194 20.48 -37.85 18.98
N SER A 195 19.88 -38.80 19.69
CA SER A 195 18.44 -38.85 19.98
C SER A 195 17.98 -37.59 20.72
N THR A 196 18.77 -37.13 21.69
CA THR A 196 18.49 -35.88 22.41
C THR A 196 18.45 -34.69 21.46
N ILE A 197 19.46 -34.53 20.58
CA ILE A 197 19.49 -33.43 19.59
C ILE A 197 18.31 -33.54 18.62
N ILE A 198 18.00 -34.74 18.12
CA ILE A 198 16.87 -35.01 17.22
C ILE A 198 15.53 -34.67 17.89
N SER A 199 15.39 -34.89 19.20
CA SER A 199 14.16 -34.58 19.94
C SER A 199 13.94 -33.08 20.18
N VAL A 200 15.01 -32.30 20.25
CA VAL A 200 14.96 -30.84 20.46
C VAL A 200 14.79 -30.09 19.14
N LEU A 201 15.25 -30.66 18.03
CA LEU A 201 15.20 -30.04 16.69
C LEU A 201 13.79 -29.53 16.30
N PRO A 202 12.68 -30.28 16.48
CA PRO A 202 11.34 -29.81 16.15
C PRO A 202 10.94 -28.57 16.96
N LEU A 203 11.31 -28.49 18.25
CA LEU A 203 10.99 -27.35 19.09
C LEU A 203 11.70 -26.07 18.61
N THR A 204 12.96 -26.19 18.20
CA THR A 204 13.73 -25.08 17.63
C THR A 204 13.15 -24.64 16.28
N VAL A 205 12.73 -25.60 15.44
CA VAL A 205 12.08 -25.33 14.15
C VAL A 205 10.72 -24.65 14.34
N ASP A 206 9.89 -25.14 15.25
CA ASP A 206 8.56 -24.57 15.53
C ASP A 206 8.69 -23.13 16.02
N ARG A 207 9.57 -22.87 17.00
CA ARG A 207 9.84 -21.50 17.49
C ARG A 207 10.33 -20.58 16.38
N LEU A 208 11.21 -21.05 15.50
CA LEU A 208 11.65 -20.26 14.36
C LEU A 208 10.49 -19.98 13.37
N CYS A 209 9.63 -20.97 13.12
CA CYS A 209 8.48 -20.81 12.24
C CYS A 209 7.47 -19.80 12.80
N ASP A 210 7.22 -19.83 14.11
CA ASP A 210 6.33 -18.89 14.79
C ASP A 210 6.81 -17.44 14.62
N ILE A 211 8.10 -17.17 14.89
CA ILE A 211 8.67 -15.83 14.75
C ILE A 211 8.62 -15.36 13.29
N LEU A 212 8.92 -16.26 12.34
CA LEU A 212 8.83 -15.95 10.91
C LEU A 212 7.40 -15.67 10.46
N GLU A 213 6.42 -16.32 11.07
CA GLU A 213 4.98 -16.11 10.81
C GLU A 213 4.52 -14.76 11.34
N ASP A 214 4.97 -14.36 12.53
CA ASP A 214 4.68 -13.03 13.09
C ASP A 214 5.25 -11.92 12.20
N VAL A 215 6.50 -12.08 11.73
CA VAL A 215 7.13 -11.13 10.81
C VAL A 215 6.43 -11.10 9.44
N GLU A 216 6.00 -12.27 8.93
CA GLU A 216 5.20 -12.36 7.69
C GLU A 216 3.85 -11.62 7.85
N ALA A 217 3.14 -11.84 8.95
CA ALA A 217 1.85 -11.25 9.23
C ALA A 217 1.93 -9.73 9.37
N GLU A 218 2.98 -9.22 10.03
CA GLU A 218 3.19 -7.79 10.15
C GLU A 218 3.54 -7.12 8.82
N ALA A 219 4.43 -7.74 8.03
CA ALA A 219 4.75 -7.26 6.69
C ALA A 219 3.52 -7.27 5.78
N GLN A 220 2.66 -8.28 5.92
CA GLN A 220 1.40 -8.36 5.18
C GLN A 220 0.43 -7.25 5.60
N LYS A 221 0.27 -7.02 6.91
CA LYS A 221 -0.56 -5.93 7.44
C LYS A 221 -0.07 -4.55 7.00
N PHE A 222 1.25 -4.35 6.95
CA PHE A 222 1.85 -3.15 6.38
C PHE A 222 1.41 -2.95 4.94
N LEU A 223 1.55 -3.97 4.08
CA LEU A 223 1.12 -3.90 2.68
C LEU A 223 -0.37 -3.59 2.51
N GLU A 224 -1.23 -4.19 3.34
CA GLU A 224 -2.68 -3.93 3.33
C GLU A 224 -3.02 -2.49 3.75
N THR A 225 -2.29 -1.95 4.72
CA THR A 225 -2.45 -0.56 5.16
C THR A 225 -2.08 0.41 4.04
N PHE A 226 -1.02 0.12 3.28
CA PHE A 226 -0.65 0.92 2.12
C PHE A 226 -1.71 0.89 1.02
N ASP A 227 -2.24 -0.29 0.70
CA ASP A 227 -3.32 -0.42 -0.30
C ASP A 227 -4.59 0.36 0.13
N ALA A 228 -4.85 0.47 1.45
CA ALA A 228 -5.95 1.27 1.99
C ALA A 228 -5.68 2.80 1.99
N GLN A 229 -4.41 3.21 2.11
CA GLN A 229 -4.01 4.62 2.16
C GLN A 229 -3.86 5.29 0.79
N VAL A 230 -3.95 4.55 -0.32
CA VAL A 230 -4.04 5.15 -1.65
C VAL A 230 -5.53 5.45 -1.93
N PRO A 231 -6.03 6.67 -1.67
CA PRO A 231 -7.43 6.94 -1.89
C PRO A 231 -7.74 6.84 -3.39
N VAL A 232 -8.60 5.88 -3.74
CA VAL A 232 -9.20 5.80 -5.07
C VAL A 232 -10.35 6.79 -5.11
N PHE A 233 -10.04 8.10 -5.15
CA PHE A 233 -11.07 9.10 -5.39
C PHE A 233 -11.56 8.93 -6.83
N THR A 234 -12.76 8.39 -6.95
CA THR A 234 -13.42 8.34 -8.24
C THR A 234 -13.87 9.75 -8.58
N VAL A 235 -13.71 10.16 -9.85
CA VAL A 235 -14.11 11.52 -10.30
C VAL A 235 -15.60 11.83 -10.00
N GLY A 236 -16.40 10.79 -9.75
CA GLY A 236 -17.79 10.91 -9.32
C GLY A 236 -17.98 11.46 -7.90
N GLU A 237 -17.08 11.18 -6.96
CA GLU A 237 -17.20 11.67 -5.57
C GLU A 237 -16.83 13.15 -5.45
N LEU A 238 -15.74 13.57 -6.08
CA LEU A 238 -15.33 14.97 -6.12
C LEU A 238 -16.40 15.88 -6.78
N THR A 239 -17.18 15.32 -7.73
CA THR A 239 -18.30 16.07 -8.32
C THR A 239 -19.47 16.18 -7.38
N ARG A 240 -19.78 15.14 -6.61
CA ARG A 240 -20.87 15.15 -5.64
C ARG A 240 -20.59 16.14 -4.52
N ASP A 241 -19.39 16.10 -3.95
CA ASP A 241 -19.00 16.99 -2.84
C ASP A 241 -19.01 18.48 -3.28
N MET A 242 -18.60 18.78 -4.51
CA MET A 242 -18.69 20.15 -5.04
C MET A 242 -20.13 20.59 -5.32
N LEU A 243 -21.01 19.70 -5.77
CA LEU A 243 -22.43 20.01 -5.97
C LEU A 243 -23.12 20.27 -4.63
N ASP A 244 -22.80 19.49 -3.60
CA ASP A 244 -23.29 19.67 -2.24
C ASP A 244 -22.76 20.98 -1.62
N LEU A 245 -21.49 21.33 -1.84
CA LEU A 245 -20.91 22.63 -1.45
C LEU A 245 -21.54 23.84 -2.16
N MET A 246 -22.06 23.65 -3.36
CA MET A 246 -22.81 24.68 -4.09
C MET A 246 -24.29 24.73 -3.70
N GLY A 247 -24.73 23.91 -2.73
CA GLY A 247 -26.14 23.83 -2.29
C GLY A 247 -27.07 23.32 -3.39
N VAL A 248 -26.54 22.62 -4.39
CA VAL A 248 -27.33 22.05 -5.48
C VAL A 248 -27.79 20.67 -5.02
N ASP A 249 -28.86 20.64 -4.23
CA ASP A 249 -29.48 19.41 -3.78
C ASP A 249 -29.79 18.53 -4.99
N SER A 250 -29.26 17.31 -4.98
CA SER A 250 -29.54 16.28 -6.01
C SER A 250 -30.95 15.68 -5.85
N VAL A 251 -31.98 16.53 -5.69
CA VAL A 251 -33.38 16.13 -5.73
C VAL A 251 -33.84 16.12 -7.18
N ALA A 252 -33.58 15.02 -7.89
CA ALA A 252 -34.44 14.57 -9.01
C ALA A 252 -33.88 13.26 -9.60
N THR A 253 -34.28 12.12 -9.05
CA THR A 253 -34.60 10.90 -9.82
C THR A 253 -35.21 9.85 -8.87
N LYS A 254 -36.34 10.19 -8.26
CA LYS A 254 -37.32 9.19 -7.81
C LYS A 254 -38.70 9.70 -8.21
N GLY A 255 -39.27 9.09 -9.25
CA GLY A 255 -40.68 9.29 -9.61
C GLY A 255 -40.91 9.47 -11.11
N ALA A 256 -40.91 8.35 -11.84
CA ALA A 256 -41.77 8.13 -13.02
C ALA A 256 -41.72 6.64 -13.37
N ALA A 257 -42.49 5.86 -12.62
CA ALA A 257 -43.14 4.65 -13.14
C ALA A 257 -44.60 5.02 -13.41
#